data_AF-A0A383DXS6-F1
#
_entry.id   AF-A0A383DXS6-F1
#
_cell.length_a   1.000
_cell.length_b   1.000
_cell.length_c   1.000
_cell.angle_alpha   90.00
_cell.angle_beta   90.00
_cell.angle_gamma   90.00
#
_symmetry.space_group_name_H-M   'P 1'
#
loop_
_entity.id
_entity.type
_entity.pdbx_description
1 polymer ?
#
loop_
_entity_poly.entity_id
_entity_poly.type
_entity_poly.pdbx_seq_one_letter_code
_entity_poly.pdbx_strand_id
1 'polypeptide(L)'
;MQYLLDEQQIEVKENAERLLKENINHQKLIEQVSNNLRIDEDLWKLIVEQGWLSLDVPEDQGGVGFSFTEQSILHEVLGYYLPIVPFLSS
;
A
#
# COMPACT_ATOMS: atom_id res chain seq x y z
N MET A 1 -9.77 -17.54 19.11
CA MET A 1 -9.39 -16.28 18.42
C MET A 1 -7.88 -16.28 18.33
N GLN A 2 -7.35 -16.24 17.11
CA GLN A 2 -5.92 -16.08 16.84
C GLN A 2 -5.70 -14.59 16.61
N TYR A 3 -4.96 -13.94 17.51
CA TYR A 3 -4.68 -12.50 17.46
C TYR A 3 -3.35 -12.16 16.76
N LEU A 4 -2.65 -13.20 16.32
CA LEU A 4 -1.38 -13.11 15.62
C LEU A 4 -1.66 -13.29 14.13
N LEU A 5 -1.00 -12.48 13.31
CA LEU A 5 -1.00 -12.63 11.86
C LEU A 5 -0.48 -14.01 11.48
N ASP A 6 -1.06 -14.61 10.46
CA ASP A 6 -0.49 -15.81 9.84
C ASP A 6 0.70 -15.44 8.93
N GLU A 7 1.37 -16.46 8.40
CA GLU A 7 2.58 -16.29 7.60
C GLU A 7 2.32 -15.48 6.31
N GLN A 8 1.16 -15.67 5.67
CA GLN A 8 0.78 -14.94 4.46
C GLN A 8 0.52 -13.46 4.78
N GLN A 9 -0.17 -13.17 5.88
CA GLN A 9 -0.43 -11.82 6.35
C GLN A 9 0.85 -11.07 6.75
N ILE A 10 1.80 -11.78 7.37
CA ILE A 10 3.13 -11.23 7.68
C ILE A 10 3.87 -10.90 6.38
N GLU A 11 3.85 -11.80 5.39
CA GLU A 11 4.51 -11.58 4.10
C GLU A 11 3.94 -10.36 3.36
N VAL A 12 2.61 -10.19 3.35
CA VAL A 12 1.94 -9.01 2.79
C VAL A 12 2.42 -7.73 3.47
N LYS A 13 2.48 -7.73 4.80
CA LYS A 13 2.97 -6.59 5.58
C LYS A 13 4.41 -6.25 5.22
N GLU A 14 5.31 -7.23 5.27
CA GLU A 14 6.73 -7.02 5.04
C GLU A 14 7.03 -6.55 3.61
N ASN A 15 6.32 -7.08 2.61
CA ASN A 15 6.47 -6.65 1.22
C ASN A 15 6.00 -5.20 1.05
N ALA A 16 4.88 -4.83 1.64
CA ALA A 16 4.38 -3.46 1.61
C ALA A 16 5.33 -2.47 2.30
N GLU A 17 5.82 -2.82 3.49
CA GLU A 17 6.78 -2.00 4.23
C GLU A 17 8.08 -1.82 3.45
N ARG A 18 8.58 -2.89 2.82
CA ARG A 18 9.80 -2.85 2.02
C ARG A 18 9.67 -1.92 0.83
N LEU A 19 8.60 -2.07 0.06
CA LEU A 19 8.35 -1.23 -1.12
C LEU A 19 8.25 0.25 -0.73
N LEU A 20 7.46 0.58 0.29
CA LEU A 20 7.29 1.96 0.71
C LEU A 20 8.57 2.54 1.30
N LYS A 21 9.31 1.77 2.10
CA LYS A 21 10.59 2.20 2.67
C LYS A 21 11.66 2.49 1.62
N GLU A 22 11.70 1.70 0.55
CA GLU A 22 12.66 1.89 -0.54
C GLU A 22 12.33 3.10 -1.41
N ASN A 23 11.04 3.45 -1.53
CA ASN A 23 10.58 4.52 -2.43
C ASN A 23 10.26 5.84 -1.71
N ILE A 24 10.03 5.84 -0.40
CA ILE A 24 9.65 7.03 0.37
C ILE A 24 10.81 7.50 1.23
N ASN A 25 11.26 8.72 0.95
CA ASN A 25 12.15 9.47 1.82
C ASN A 25 11.34 10.58 2.51
N HIS A 26 11.28 10.56 3.84
CA HIS A 26 10.48 11.51 4.61
C HIS A 26 10.84 12.99 4.38
N GLN A 27 12.12 13.31 4.19
CA GLN A 27 12.53 14.69 3.92
C GLN A 27 12.02 15.15 2.55
N LYS A 28 12.21 14.31 1.53
CA LYS A 28 11.70 14.57 0.17
C LYS A 28 10.18 14.66 0.14
N LEU A 29 9.48 13.83 0.92
CA LEU A 29 8.02 13.84 1.03
C LEU A 29 7.51 15.19 1.57
N ILE A 30 8.13 15.73 2.62
CA ILE A 30 7.77 17.04 3.17
C ILE A 30 7.99 18.15 2.12
N GLU A 31 9.09 18.09 1.37
CA GLU A 31 9.35 19.03 0.28
C GLU A 31 8.32 18.91 -0.86
N GLN A 32 7.99 17.68 -1.28
CA GLN A 32 6.99 17.42 -2.32
C GLN A 32 5.61 17.96 -1.94
N VAL A 33 5.17 17.73 -0.69
CA VAL A 33 3.92 18.30 -0.16
C VAL A 33 3.97 19.82 -0.16
N SER A 34 5.08 20.41 0.29
CA SER A 34 5.27 21.87 0.30
C SER A 34 5.24 22.49 -1.10
N ASN A 35 5.69 21.75 -2.10
CA ASN A 35 5.65 22.12 -3.52
C ASN A 35 4.31 21.83 -4.21
N ASN A 36 3.26 21.48 -3.45
CA ASN A 36 1.93 21.13 -3.97
C ASN A 36 1.92 19.93 -4.94
N LEU A 37 2.84 18.97 -4.80
CA LEU A 37 2.72 17.70 -5.51
C LEU A 37 1.41 17.01 -5.06
N ARG A 38 0.57 16.66 -6.03
CA ARG A 38 -0.75 16.04 -5.76
C ARG A 38 -0.70 14.53 -5.80
N ILE A 39 0.11 13.96 -6.69
CA ILE A 39 0.29 12.53 -6.90
C ILE A 39 1.76 12.31 -7.25
N ASP A 40 2.40 11.38 -6.54
CA ASP A 40 3.68 10.82 -6.94
C ASP A 40 3.42 9.70 -7.97
N GLU A 41 3.51 10.04 -9.25
CA GLU A 41 3.16 9.13 -10.36
C GLU A 41 4.04 7.88 -10.40
N ASP A 42 5.31 8.00 -10.01
CA ASP A 42 6.26 6.88 -10.02
C ASP A 42 5.89 5.88 -8.92
N LEU A 43 5.62 6.39 -7.72
CA LEU A 43 5.13 5.55 -6.63
C LEU A 43 3.75 4.94 -6.94
N TRP A 44 2.87 5.71 -7.59
CA TRP A 44 1.55 5.22 -7.96
C TRP A 44 1.61 4.06 -8.96
N LYS A 45 2.47 4.14 -9.97
CA LYS A 45 2.69 3.03 -10.91
C LYS A 45 3.17 1.77 -10.20
N LEU A 46 4.12 1.90 -9.27
CA LEU A 46 4.61 0.77 -8.48
C LEU A 46 3.49 0.11 -7.68
N ILE A 47 2.62 0.90 -7.03
CA ILE A 47 1.48 0.37 -6.28
C ILE A 47 0.49 -0.37 -7.19
N VAL A 48 0.21 0.18 -8.38
CA VAL A 48 -0.65 -0.46 -9.39
C VAL A 48 -0.04 -1.79 -9.86
N GLU A 49 1.26 -1.82 -10.12
CA GLU A 49 1.99 -3.03 -10.58
C GLU A 49 2.01 -4.14 -9.53
N GLN A 50 1.96 -3.80 -8.24
CA GLN A 50 1.82 -4.80 -7.16
C GLN A 50 0.41 -5.38 -7.03
N GLY A 51 -0.57 -4.89 -7.79
CA GLY A 51 -1.95 -5.38 -7.71
C GLY A 51 -2.71 -4.92 -6.46
N TRP A 52 -2.21 -3.90 -5.76
CA TRP A 52 -2.84 -3.42 -4.52
C TRP A 52 -4.21 -2.76 -4.72
N LEU A 53 -4.60 -2.50 -5.97
CA LEU A 53 -5.91 -1.93 -6.31
C LEU A 53 -6.99 -2.98 -6.56
N SER A 54 -6.62 -4.27 -6.60
CA SER A 54 -7.53 -5.39 -6.84
C SER A 54 -7.50 -6.40 -5.69
N LEU A 55 -7.24 -5.93 -4.46
CA LEU A 55 -7.12 -6.78 -3.27
C LEU A 55 -8.42 -7.52 -2.97
N ASP A 56 -9.55 -6.83 -3.04
CA ASP A 56 -10.89 -7.37 -2.76
C ASP A 56 -11.52 -8.08 -3.98
N VAL A 57 -10.89 -7.97 -5.15
CA VAL A 57 -11.36 -8.61 -6.37
C VAL A 57 -11.02 -10.11 -6.31
N PRO A 58 -11.99 -11.00 -6.58
CA PRO A 58 -11.74 -12.43 -6.68
C PRO A 58 -10.65 -12.78 -7.71
N GLU A 59 -9.89 -13.85 -7.44
CA GLU A 59 -8.82 -14.32 -8.36
C GLU A 59 -9.35 -14.67 -9.76
N ASP A 60 -10.59 -15.16 -9.86
CA ASP A 60 -11.23 -15.49 -11.14
C ASP A 60 -11.53 -14.26 -12.02
N GLN A 61 -11.45 -13.06 -11.44
CA GLN A 61 -11.61 -11.78 -12.11
C GLN A 61 -10.28 -11.00 -12.22
N GLY A 62 -9.15 -11.65 -11.92
CA GLY A 62 -7.81 -11.06 -12.00
C GLY A 62 -7.40 -10.24 -10.77
N GLY A 63 -8.09 -10.44 -9.64
CA GLY A 63 -7.72 -9.85 -8.36
C GLY A 63 -6.85 -10.76 -7.49
N VAL A 64 -6.57 -10.30 -6.27
CA VAL A 64 -5.71 -10.99 -5.31
C VAL A 64 -6.52 -11.83 -4.31
N GLY A 65 -7.85 -11.67 -4.27
CA GLY A 65 -8.73 -12.47 -3.40
C GLY A 65 -8.49 -12.29 -1.90
N PHE A 66 -7.88 -11.17 -1.50
CA PHE A 66 -7.55 -10.87 -0.11
C PHE A 66 -8.79 -10.52 0.71
N SER A 67 -8.81 -11.05 1.93
CA SER A 67 -9.87 -10.74 2.88
C SER A 67 -9.68 -9.32 3.44
N PHE A 68 -10.68 -8.87 4.20
CA PHE A 68 -10.63 -7.58 4.88
C PHE A 68 -9.41 -7.44 5.81
N THR A 69 -8.88 -8.54 6.35
CA THR A 69 -7.72 -8.52 7.23
C THR A 69 -6.46 -8.11 6.48
N GLU A 70 -6.15 -8.73 5.34
CA GLU A 70 -4.96 -8.37 4.55
C GLU A 70 -5.07 -6.94 4.01
N GLN A 71 -6.28 -6.52 3.60
CA GLN A 71 -6.53 -5.13 3.23
C GLN A 71 -6.23 -4.18 4.39
N SER A 72 -6.68 -4.50 5.61
CA SER A 72 -6.43 -3.66 6.79
C SER A 72 -4.94 -3.52 7.12
N ILE A 73 -4.17 -4.61 6.96
CA ILE A 73 -2.71 -4.60 7.12
C ILE A 73 -2.07 -3.64 6.11
N LEU A 74 -2.49 -3.70 4.84
CA LEU A 74 -1.94 -2.80 3.82
C LEU A 74 -2.28 -1.33 4.13
N HIS A 75 -3.50 -1.06 4.57
CA HIS A 75 -3.93 0.28 4.98
C HIS A 75 -3.13 0.81 6.17
N GLU A 76 -2.80 -0.04 7.15
CA GLU A 76 -1.94 0.32 8.29
C GLU A 76 -0.56 0.78 7.81
N VAL A 77 0.05 0.00 6.91
CA VAL A 77 1.37 0.29 6.35
C VAL A 77 1.33 1.58 5.51
N LEU A 78 0.33 1.75 4.65
CA LEU A 78 0.13 2.99 3.89
C LEU A 78 -0.05 4.20 4.81
N GLY A 79 -0.82 4.06 5.89
CA GLY A 79 -1.04 5.11 6.89
C GLY A 79 0.22 5.51 7.65
N TYR A 80 1.17 4.59 7.84
CA TYR A 80 2.46 4.88 8.46
C TYR A 80 3.36 5.74 7.56
N TYR A 81 3.45 5.40 6.27
CA TYR A 81 4.34 6.09 5.33
C TYR A 81 3.72 7.33 4.66
N LEU A 82 2.39 7.44 4.67
CA LEU A 82 1.62 8.56 4.09
C LEU A 82 2.02 8.90 2.64
N PRO A 83 2.05 7.92 1.72
CA PRO A 83 2.40 8.18 0.33
C PRO A 83 1.44 9.19 -0.33
N ILE A 84 1.96 10.05 -1.19
CA ILE A 84 1.19 11.03 -1.95
C ILE A 84 0.54 10.33 -3.15
N VAL A 85 -0.42 9.43 -2.90
CA VAL A 85 -1.06 8.61 -3.94
C VAL A 85 -2.56 8.49 -3.67
N PRO A 86 -3.40 8.35 -4.71
CA PRO A 86 -4.85 8.24 -4.57
C PRO A 86 -5.29 6.81 -4.23
N PHE A 87 -4.74 6.22 -3.17
CA PHE A 87 -5.07 4.84 -2.79
C PHE A 87 -6.49 4.73 -2.22
N LEU A 88 -6.84 5.62 -1.30
CA LEU A 88 -8.20 5.76 -0.81
C LEU A 88 -8.95 6.72 -1.73
N SER A 89 -9.96 6.23 -2.44
CA SER A 89 -10.92 7.12 -3.10
C SER A 89 -11.73 7.85 -2.04
N SER A 90 -11.80 9.17 -2.16
CA SER A 90 -12.83 9.99 -1.50
C SER A 90 -14.10 10.04 -2.33
#